data_AF-E4X505-F1
#
_entry.id   AF-E4X505-F1
#
_cell.length_a   1.000
_cell.length_b   1.000
_cell.length_c   1.000
_cell.angle_alpha   90.00
_cell.angle_beta   90.00
_cell.angle_gamma   90.00
#
_symmetry.space_group_name_H-M   'P 1'
#
loop_
_entity.id
_entity.type
_entity.pdbx_description
1 polymer ?
#
loop_
_entity_poly.entity_id
_entity_poly.type
_entity_poly.pdbx_seq_one_letter_code
_entity_poly.pdbx_strand_id
1 'polypeptide(L)'
;MLEWSLFADCDCIRNVVLPLTVCYVLLRFCCFVWTQVKLVLIYARKPSFDFAGAADGGFALITGGAGGIGRSCAIEFAKLGINLFLIDYSADILSKTVSELRKINPKIKIKSKVMDLTKLMTEEDVYEEFKSDIDAEKIGILFNNAGIAETKLFNYAESTYGEITNLVKINIGVPALIDRIVLPQMLSRKKGLIMNMGSASAKTPVGALPLYGASK
;
A
#
# COMPACT_ATOMS: atom_id res chain seq x y z
N MET A 1 -21.75 -14.77 -55.87
CA MET A 1 -21.34 -16.07 -55.32
C MET A 1 -19.88 -15.91 -54.91
N LEU A 2 -19.64 -15.43 -53.69
CA LEU A 2 -18.29 -15.11 -53.18
C LEU A 2 -17.70 -16.39 -52.57
N GLU A 3 -16.52 -16.76 -53.06
CA GLU A 3 -15.80 -18.00 -52.75
C GLU A 3 -15.37 -18.04 -51.28
N TRP A 4 -15.79 -19.11 -50.58
CA TRP A 4 -15.39 -19.46 -49.21
C TRP A 4 -14.10 -20.32 -49.17
N SER A 5 -13.32 -20.38 -50.25
CA SER A 5 -12.18 -21.29 -50.40
C SER A 5 -10.87 -20.83 -49.73
N LEU A 6 -10.86 -19.67 -49.07
CA LEU A 6 -9.66 -19.08 -48.47
C LEU A 6 -9.42 -19.41 -46.98
N PHE A 7 -10.26 -20.24 -46.35
CA PHE A 7 -10.19 -20.50 -44.90
C PHE A 7 -10.02 -21.96 -44.48
N ALA A 8 -9.66 -22.88 -45.38
CA ALA A 8 -9.61 -24.31 -45.07
C ALA A 8 -8.28 -25.01 -45.40
N ASP A 9 -7.14 -24.34 -45.24
CA ASP A 9 -5.86 -25.07 -45.14
C ASP A 9 -5.74 -25.66 -43.73
N CYS A 10 -6.32 -26.84 -43.54
CA CYS A 10 -6.19 -27.66 -42.31
C CYS A 10 -4.73 -27.84 -41.88
N ASP A 11 -3.79 -27.81 -42.81
CA ASP A 11 -2.36 -27.93 -42.55
C ASP A 11 -1.77 -26.70 -41.86
N CYS A 12 -2.25 -25.48 -42.13
CA CYS A 12 -1.77 -24.27 -41.45
C CYS A 12 -2.22 -24.24 -39.99
N ILE A 13 -3.49 -24.59 -39.74
CA ILE A 13 -4.04 -24.69 -38.38
C ILE A 13 -3.31 -25.76 -37.57
N ARG A 14 -3.07 -26.93 -38.19
CA ARG A 14 -2.45 -28.08 -37.52
C ARG A 14 -0.95 -27.91 -37.31
N ASN A 15 -0.22 -27.35 -38.28
CA ASN A 15 1.24 -27.31 -38.26
C ASN A 15 1.80 -25.99 -37.69
N VAL A 16 0.99 -24.93 -37.56
CA VAL A 16 1.45 -23.62 -37.07
C VAL A 16 0.65 -23.15 -35.86
N VAL A 17 -0.68 -23.03 -35.99
CA VAL A 17 -1.52 -22.44 -34.92
C VAL A 17 -1.57 -23.32 -33.68
N LEU A 18 -1.76 -24.63 -33.85
CA LEU A 18 -1.85 -25.57 -32.74
C LEU A 18 -0.53 -25.68 -31.95
N PRO A 19 0.66 -25.85 -32.58
CA PRO A 19 1.93 -25.83 -31.86
C PRO A 19 2.21 -24.51 -31.14
N LEU A 20 1.92 -23.37 -31.77
CA LEU A 20 2.11 -22.06 -31.13
C LEU A 20 1.20 -21.88 -29.91
N THR A 21 -0.05 -22.35 -30.00
CA THR A 21 -1.00 -22.29 -28.89
C THR A 21 -0.58 -23.21 -27.76
N VAL A 22 -0.15 -24.44 -28.06
CA VAL A 22 0.38 -25.39 -27.07
C VAL A 22 1.63 -24.81 -26.40
N CYS A 23 2.58 -24.26 -27.16
CA CYS A 23 3.76 -23.58 -26.62
C CYS A 23 3.39 -22.42 -25.71
N TYR A 24 2.41 -21.59 -26.10
CA TYR A 24 1.92 -20.48 -25.27
C TYR A 24 1.29 -20.97 -23.97
N VAL A 25 0.44 -22.00 -24.02
CA VAL A 25 -0.20 -22.58 -22.83
C VAL A 25 0.83 -23.20 -21.90
N LEU A 26 1.79 -23.97 -22.44
CA LEU A 26 2.89 -24.55 -21.67
C LEU A 26 3.76 -23.47 -21.02
N LEU A 27 4.11 -22.40 -21.75
CA LEU A 27 4.85 -21.27 -21.20
C LEU A 27 4.09 -20.61 -20.05
N ARG A 28 2.78 -20.37 -20.20
CA ARG A 28 1.94 -19.77 -19.15
C ARG A 28 1.84 -20.70 -17.93
N PHE A 29 1.72 -22.01 -18.15
CA PHE A 29 1.72 -23.00 -17.07
C PHE A 29 3.07 -23.05 -16.34
N CYS A 30 4.20 -23.09 -17.06
CA CYS A 30 5.53 -23.01 -16.47
C CYS A 30 5.73 -21.71 -15.67
N CYS A 31 5.29 -20.57 -16.20
CA CYS A 31 5.31 -19.28 -15.48
C CYS A 31 4.44 -19.31 -14.21
N PHE A 32 3.26 -19.93 -14.26
CA PHE A 32 2.40 -20.11 -13.10
C PHE A 32 3.07 -21.00 -12.04
N VAL A 33 3.56 -22.18 -12.41
CA VAL A 33 4.28 -23.10 -11.52
C VAL A 33 5.50 -22.40 -10.90
N TRP A 34 6.30 -21.69 -11.70
CA TRP A 34 7.44 -20.93 -11.20
C TRP A 34 7.03 -19.83 -10.21
N THR A 35 5.90 -19.18 -10.44
CA THR A 35 5.34 -18.19 -9.50
C THR A 35 4.94 -18.85 -8.19
N GLN A 36 4.28 -20.01 -8.23
CA GLN A 36 3.92 -20.76 -7.02
C GLN A 36 5.16 -21.23 -6.25
N VAL A 37 6.16 -21.77 -6.95
CA VAL A 37 7.45 -22.16 -6.34
C VAL A 37 8.13 -20.96 -5.69
N LYS A 38 8.18 -19.80 -6.36
CA LYS A 38 8.71 -18.57 -5.78
C LYS A 38 7.97 -18.15 -4.51
N LEU A 39 6.63 -18.19 -4.52
CA LEU A 39 5.83 -17.87 -3.34
C LEU A 39 6.16 -18.82 -2.20
N VAL A 40 6.16 -20.14 -2.43
CA VAL A 40 6.54 -21.14 -1.42
C VAL A 40 7.93 -20.87 -0.87
N LEU A 41 8.91 -20.56 -1.73
CA LEU A 41 10.28 -20.23 -1.29
C LEU A 41 10.34 -18.95 -0.46
N ILE A 42 9.55 -17.92 -0.80
CA ILE A 42 9.44 -16.67 -0.02
C ILE A 42 8.78 -16.92 1.34
N TYR A 43 7.74 -17.77 1.40
CA TYR A 43 7.09 -18.10 2.68
C TYR A 43 7.93 -19.05 3.53
N ALA A 44 8.69 -19.96 2.92
CA ALA A 44 9.57 -20.90 3.61
C ALA A 44 10.84 -20.22 4.14
N ARG A 45 11.42 -19.28 3.39
CA ARG A 45 12.50 -18.42 3.89
C ARG A 45 11.88 -17.26 4.64
N LYS A 46 11.87 -17.28 5.98
CA LYS A 46 11.53 -16.09 6.78
C LYS A 46 12.49 -14.95 6.41
N PRO A 47 12.11 -13.95 5.60
CA PRO A 47 13.02 -12.86 5.28
C PRO A 47 13.11 -12.01 6.54
N SER A 48 14.27 -11.97 7.18
CA SER A 48 14.51 -11.04 8.28
C SER A 48 14.94 -9.70 7.67
N PHE A 49 13.99 -8.79 7.48
CA PHE A 49 14.31 -7.41 7.16
C PHE A 49 14.67 -6.67 8.45
N ASP A 50 15.78 -5.94 8.46
CA ASP A 50 16.22 -5.17 9.61
C ASP A 50 15.48 -3.83 9.70
N PHE A 51 14.28 -3.86 10.30
CA PHE A 51 13.48 -2.66 10.50
C PHE A 51 14.13 -1.66 11.47
N ALA A 52 14.80 -2.14 12.52
CA ALA A 52 15.48 -1.26 13.47
C ALA A 52 16.65 -0.53 12.79
N GLY A 53 17.41 -1.25 11.97
CA GLY A 53 18.42 -0.70 11.09
C GLY A 53 17.84 0.35 10.15
N ALA A 54 16.74 0.04 9.44
CA ALA A 54 16.09 0.98 8.53
C ALA A 54 15.57 2.25 9.23
N ALA A 55 15.01 2.11 10.44
CA ALA A 55 14.55 3.23 11.25
C ALA A 55 15.70 4.15 11.70
N ASP A 56 16.90 3.60 11.87
CA ASP A 56 18.14 4.35 12.15
C ASP A 56 18.02 5.26 13.40
N GLY A 57 17.31 4.77 14.44
CA GLY A 57 17.00 5.54 15.65
C GLY A 57 15.97 6.67 15.47
N GLY A 58 15.43 6.85 14.26
CA GLY A 58 14.34 7.76 13.95
C GLY A 58 12.97 7.19 14.30
N PHE A 59 11.94 7.84 13.78
CA PHE A 59 10.54 7.44 13.90
C PHE A 59 10.09 6.58 12.72
N ALA A 60 9.24 5.61 13.02
CA ALA A 60 8.32 5.02 12.05
C ALA A 60 7.03 5.85 12.03
N LEU A 61 6.83 6.57 10.94
CA LEU A 61 5.63 7.32 10.62
C LEU A 61 4.59 6.37 10.03
N ILE A 62 3.45 6.18 10.70
CA ILE A 62 2.39 5.27 10.27
C ILE A 62 1.09 6.05 10.10
N THR A 63 0.57 6.12 8.88
CA THR A 63 -0.77 6.65 8.61
C THR A 63 -1.84 5.58 8.82
N GLY A 64 -2.98 5.93 9.40
CA GLY A 64 -3.97 4.93 9.84
C GLY A 64 -3.41 4.04 10.96
N GLY A 65 -2.57 4.61 11.83
CA GLY A 65 -1.80 3.87 12.83
C GLY A 65 -2.60 3.41 14.05
N ALA A 66 -3.85 3.84 14.22
CA ALA A 66 -4.67 3.48 15.37
C ALA A 66 -5.45 2.17 15.20
N GLY A 67 -5.71 1.75 13.96
CA GLY A 67 -6.56 0.59 13.66
C GLY A 67 -5.88 -0.50 12.82
N GLY A 68 -6.51 -1.68 12.80
CA GLY A 68 -6.22 -2.76 11.85
C GLY A 68 -4.73 -3.10 11.66
N ILE A 69 -4.29 -3.08 10.41
CA ILE A 69 -2.92 -3.41 10.01
C ILE A 69 -1.92 -2.37 10.54
N GLY A 70 -2.27 -1.08 10.50
CA GLY A 70 -1.44 0.01 11.03
C GLY A 70 -1.11 -0.16 12.50
N ARG A 71 -2.12 -0.42 13.35
CA ARG A 71 -1.93 -0.71 14.78
C ARG A 71 -1.09 -1.96 15.02
N SER A 72 -1.34 -3.03 14.25
CA SER A 72 -0.58 -4.27 14.39
C SER A 72 0.90 -4.07 14.05
N CYS A 73 1.18 -3.29 13.00
CA CYS A 73 2.53 -2.90 12.62
C CYS A 73 3.19 -2.02 13.71
N ALA A 74 2.46 -1.05 14.26
CA ALA A 74 2.93 -0.21 15.36
C ALA A 74 3.31 -1.04 16.59
N ILE A 75 2.52 -2.06 16.94
CA ILE A 75 2.82 -2.99 18.04
C ILE A 75 4.14 -3.73 17.80
N GLU A 76 4.35 -4.27 16.60
CA GLU A 76 5.61 -4.98 16.29
C GLU A 76 6.81 -4.04 16.27
N PHE A 77 6.67 -2.82 15.71
CA PHE A 77 7.72 -1.81 15.76
C PHE A 77 8.05 -1.35 17.19
N ALA A 78 7.04 -1.26 18.08
CA ALA A 78 7.28 -0.97 19.49
C ALA A 78 8.10 -2.07 20.19
N LYS A 79 7.79 -3.35 19.91
CA LYS A 79 8.56 -4.50 20.44
C LYS A 79 10.02 -4.48 19.94
N LEU A 80 10.23 -4.00 18.71
CA LEU A 80 11.56 -3.83 18.12
C LEU A 80 12.30 -2.57 18.62
N GLY A 81 11.70 -1.76 19.49
CA GLY A 81 12.33 -0.56 20.05
C GLY A 81 12.36 0.64 19.10
N ILE A 82 11.51 0.64 18.06
CA ILE A 82 11.43 1.73 17.09
C ILE A 82 10.51 2.82 17.64
N ASN A 83 10.92 4.08 17.53
CA ASN A 83 10.08 5.23 17.91
C ASN A 83 8.89 5.34 16.94
N LEU A 84 7.72 5.76 17.42
CA LEU A 84 6.48 5.75 16.63
C LEU A 84 5.91 7.14 16.47
N PHE A 85 5.53 7.50 15.26
CA PHE A 85 4.71 8.67 14.97
C PHE A 85 3.43 8.18 14.28
N LEU A 86 2.32 8.18 15.01
CA LEU A 86 1.06 7.66 14.53
C LEU A 86 0.14 8.78 14.08
N ILE A 87 -0.42 8.65 12.88
CA ILE A 87 -1.48 9.55 12.40
C ILE A 87 -2.74 8.73 12.19
N ASP A 88 -3.85 9.23 12.69
CA ASP A 88 -5.16 8.61 12.46
C ASP A 88 -6.27 9.66 12.50
N TYR A 89 -7.40 9.34 11.87
CA TYR A 89 -8.58 10.20 11.89
C TYR A 89 -9.33 10.11 13.24
N SER A 90 -9.32 8.93 13.88
CA SER A 90 -10.07 8.72 15.12
C SER A 90 -9.23 9.01 16.36
N ALA A 91 -9.55 10.11 17.06
CA ALA A 91 -8.91 10.49 18.31
C ALA A 91 -9.01 9.41 19.40
N ASP A 92 -10.19 8.82 19.57
CA ASP A 92 -10.45 7.84 20.64
C ASP A 92 -9.65 6.56 20.46
N ILE A 93 -9.60 6.03 19.22
CA ILE A 93 -8.86 4.81 18.92
C ILE A 93 -7.36 5.09 18.98
N LEU A 94 -6.92 6.26 18.52
CA LEU A 94 -5.51 6.66 18.55
C LEU A 94 -5.00 6.76 20.00
N SER A 95 -5.75 7.41 20.88
CA SER A 95 -5.39 7.56 22.30
C SER A 95 -5.28 6.19 23.01
N LYS A 96 -6.21 5.27 22.76
CA LYS A 96 -6.15 3.90 23.28
C LYS A 96 -4.91 3.18 22.78
N THR A 97 -4.64 3.26 21.48
CA THR A 97 -3.48 2.61 20.86
C THR A 97 -2.16 3.15 21.42
N VAL A 98 -2.01 4.46 21.55
CA VAL A 98 -0.83 5.08 22.17
C VAL A 98 -0.63 4.59 23.61
N SER A 99 -1.70 4.51 24.38
CA SER A 99 -1.65 4.02 25.77
C SER A 99 -1.19 2.56 25.87
N GLU A 100 -1.63 1.71 24.94
CA GLU A 100 -1.18 0.32 24.84
C GLU A 100 0.30 0.22 24.44
N LEU A 101 0.73 0.99 23.44
CA LEU A 101 2.11 0.98 22.96
C LEU A 101 3.11 1.45 24.03
N ARG A 102 2.72 2.44 24.84
CA ARG A 102 3.53 2.87 26.00
C ARG A 102 3.74 1.75 27.02
N LYS A 103 2.76 0.85 27.19
CA LYS A 103 2.88 -0.33 28.07
C LYS A 103 3.79 -1.40 27.46
N ILE A 104 3.75 -1.58 26.13
CA ILE A 104 4.58 -2.55 25.42
C ILE A 104 6.06 -2.18 25.53
N ASN A 105 6.39 -0.90 25.32
CA ASN A 105 7.76 -0.44 25.45
C ASN A 105 7.81 0.99 26.00
N PRO A 106 8.12 1.20 27.28
CA PRO A 106 8.15 2.55 27.87
C PRO A 106 9.38 3.37 27.44
N LYS A 107 10.35 2.77 26.75
CA LYS A 107 11.60 3.43 26.36
C LYS A 107 11.52 4.13 25.00
N ILE A 108 10.57 3.75 24.15
CA ILE A 108 10.41 4.38 22.84
C ILE A 108 9.67 5.71 22.96
N LYS A 109 10.00 6.65 22.08
CA LYS A 109 9.23 7.88 21.91
C LYS A 109 8.00 7.57 21.08
N ILE A 110 6.86 8.10 21.51
CA ILE A 110 5.59 7.97 20.78
C ILE A 110 5.00 9.37 20.59
N LYS A 111 4.85 9.76 19.34
CA LYS A 111 4.08 10.91 18.88
C LYS A 111 2.78 10.45 18.24
N SER A 112 1.75 11.26 18.34
CA SER A 112 0.46 11.00 17.70
C SER A 112 -0.19 12.29 17.25
N LYS A 113 -0.77 12.30 16.03
CA LYS A 113 -1.54 13.43 15.49
C LYS A 113 -2.90 12.94 15.01
N VAL A 114 -3.96 13.56 15.50
CA VAL A 114 -5.33 13.33 14.98
C VAL A 114 -5.50 14.22 13.76
N MET A 115 -5.78 13.63 12.61
CA MET A 115 -5.84 14.38 11.36
C MET A 115 -6.66 13.65 10.29
N ASP A 116 -7.51 14.41 9.59
CA ASP A 116 -8.00 13.99 8.29
C ASP A 116 -6.93 14.25 7.23
N LEU A 117 -6.26 13.19 6.81
CA LEU A 117 -5.18 13.27 5.82
C LEU A 117 -5.67 13.75 4.44
N THR A 118 -6.97 13.62 4.11
CA THR A 118 -7.48 14.08 2.81
C THR A 118 -7.34 15.60 2.64
N LYS A 119 -7.24 16.33 3.75
CA LYS A 119 -7.00 17.78 3.77
C LYS A 119 -5.64 18.18 3.20
N LEU A 120 -4.64 17.30 3.21
CA LEU A 120 -3.35 17.55 2.56
C LEU A 120 -3.50 17.87 1.06
N MET A 121 -4.57 17.38 0.43
CA MET A 121 -4.85 17.61 -1.00
C MET A 121 -5.69 18.87 -1.26
N THR A 122 -6.23 19.51 -0.23
CA THR A 122 -7.21 20.61 -0.39
C THR A 122 -6.88 21.87 0.40
N GLU A 123 -6.04 21.78 1.42
CA GLU A 123 -5.72 22.88 2.36
C GLU A 123 -4.18 23.02 2.41
N GLU A 124 -3.65 24.09 1.81
CA GLU A 124 -2.20 24.33 1.70
C GLU A 124 -1.54 24.62 3.06
N ASP A 125 -2.23 25.35 3.93
CA ASP A 125 -1.82 25.60 5.30
C ASP A 125 -1.66 24.31 6.11
N VAL A 126 -2.61 23.38 5.96
CA VAL A 126 -2.55 22.05 6.58
C VAL A 126 -1.38 21.23 6.03
N TYR A 127 -1.12 21.33 4.73
CA TYR A 127 0.04 20.67 4.10
C TYR A 127 1.36 21.22 4.65
N GLU A 128 1.52 22.53 4.75
CA GLU A 128 2.74 23.16 5.26
C GLU A 128 2.95 22.89 6.76
N GLU A 129 1.88 22.92 7.57
CA GLU A 129 1.95 22.52 8.98
C GLU A 129 2.39 21.05 9.11
N PHE A 130 1.78 20.15 8.34
CA PHE A 130 2.15 18.74 8.33
C PHE A 130 3.60 18.52 7.91
N LYS A 131 4.04 19.21 6.86
CA LYS A 131 5.43 19.17 6.40
C LYS A 131 6.39 19.62 7.49
N SER A 132 6.09 20.72 8.19
CA SER A 132 6.90 21.22 9.29
C SER A 132 7.02 20.21 10.44
N ASP A 133 5.91 19.57 10.83
CA ASP A 133 5.90 18.52 11.86
C ASP A 133 6.79 17.33 11.49
N ILE A 134 6.78 16.94 10.21
CA ILE A 134 7.57 15.83 9.69
C ILE A 134 9.05 16.21 9.54
N ASP A 135 9.36 17.42 9.11
CA ASP A 135 10.73 17.92 8.97
C ASP A 135 11.42 18.13 10.34
N ALA A 136 10.64 18.38 11.39
CA ALA A 136 11.14 18.47 12.76
C ALA A 136 11.62 17.11 13.32
N GLU A 137 11.26 16.00 12.66
CA GLU A 137 11.57 14.65 13.12
C GLU A 137 12.40 13.86 12.11
N LYS A 138 13.30 13.02 12.62
CA LYS A 138 14.01 12.04 11.79
C LYS A 138 13.05 10.89 11.46
N ILE A 139 12.47 10.89 10.26
CA ILE A 139 11.63 9.77 9.79
C ILE A 139 12.49 8.73 9.11
N GLY A 140 12.64 7.57 9.75
CA GLY A 140 13.42 6.43 9.23
C GLY A 140 12.55 5.41 8.48
N ILE A 141 11.29 5.26 8.89
CA ILE A 141 10.31 4.42 8.21
C ILE A 141 9.06 5.26 7.95
N LEU A 142 8.53 5.20 6.73
CA LEU A 142 7.19 5.66 6.40
C LEU A 142 6.33 4.45 6.01
N PHE A 143 5.17 4.33 6.63
CA PHE A 143 4.15 3.36 6.26
C PHE A 143 2.87 4.09 5.87
N ASN A 144 2.65 4.26 4.57
CA ASN A 144 1.40 4.76 4.01
C ASN A 144 0.35 3.64 4.08
N ASN A 145 -0.30 3.53 5.25
CA ASN A 145 -1.30 2.51 5.53
C ASN A 145 -2.74 3.05 5.54
N ALA A 146 -2.94 4.35 5.78
CA ALA A 146 -4.26 4.95 5.69
C ALA A 146 -4.87 4.70 4.32
N GLY A 147 -6.14 4.30 4.30
CA GLY A 147 -6.86 4.04 3.07
C GLY A 147 -8.30 3.64 3.34
N ILE A 148 -9.14 3.82 2.33
CA ILE A 148 -10.56 3.43 2.38
C ILE A 148 -10.90 2.59 1.16
N ALA A 149 -11.98 1.84 1.25
CA ALA A 149 -12.58 1.11 0.13
C ALA A 149 -13.96 1.66 -0.20
N GLU A 150 -14.49 1.28 -1.36
CA GLU A 150 -15.88 1.59 -1.69
C GLU A 150 -16.83 0.91 -0.70
N THR A 151 -17.92 1.58 -0.38
CA THR A 151 -18.98 1.09 0.50
C THR A 151 -20.12 0.42 -0.29
N LYS A 152 -20.34 0.86 -1.54
CA LYS A 152 -21.46 0.44 -2.40
C LYS A 152 -21.03 -0.66 -3.38
N LEU A 153 -20.89 -1.88 -2.87
CA LEU A 153 -20.48 -3.04 -3.67
C LEU A 153 -21.41 -3.25 -4.86
N PHE A 154 -20.84 -3.41 -6.06
CA PHE A 154 -21.55 -3.59 -7.34
C PHE A 154 -22.45 -2.42 -7.79
N ASN A 155 -22.57 -1.35 -6.99
CA ASN A 155 -23.48 -0.23 -7.24
C ASN A 155 -22.70 1.10 -7.36
N TYR A 156 -21.60 1.08 -8.12
CA TYR A 156 -20.74 2.26 -8.31
C TYR A 156 -21.48 3.49 -8.86
N ALA A 157 -22.53 3.28 -9.66
CA ALA A 157 -23.35 4.37 -10.20
C ALA A 157 -24.05 5.21 -9.12
N GLU A 158 -24.20 4.68 -7.91
CA GLU A 158 -24.78 5.40 -6.77
C GLU A 158 -23.71 6.17 -5.95
N SER A 159 -22.43 5.96 -6.21
CA SER A 159 -21.36 6.63 -5.48
C SER A 159 -21.41 8.15 -5.69
N THR A 160 -21.37 8.88 -4.59
CA THR A 160 -21.36 10.34 -4.60
C THR A 160 -20.02 10.88 -5.05
N TYR A 161 -20.01 12.13 -5.52
CA TYR A 161 -18.76 12.85 -5.81
C TYR A 161 -17.78 12.84 -4.63
N GLY A 162 -18.29 13.02 -3.41
CA GLY A 162 -17.48 13.00 -2.19
C GLY A 162 -16.84 11.63 -1.91
N GLU A 163 -17.60 10.54 -2.03
CA GLU A 163 -17.07 9.18 -1.84
C GLU A 163 -15.96 8.85 -2.86
N ILE A 164 -16.19 9.20 -4.13
CA ILE A 164 -15.22 8.97 -5.22
C ILE A 164 -13.94 9.79 -4.97
N THR A 165 -14.08 11.09 -4.75
CA THR A 165 -12.93 11.99 -4.59
C THR A 165 -12.14 11.71 -3.32
N ASN A 166 -12.82 11.39 -2.21
CA ASN A 166 -12.14 11.06 -0.95
C ASN A 166 -11.34 9.75 -1.06
N LEU A 167 -11.88 8.74 -1.77
CA LEU A 167 -11.15 7.49 -2.01
C LEU A 167 -9.87 7.74 -2.81
N VAL A 168 -9.95 8.52 -3.89
CA VAL A 168 -8.78 8.91 -4.69
C VAL A 168 -7.77 9.70 -3.87
N LYS A 169 -8.23 10.70 -3.09
CA LYS A 169 -7.36 11.49 -2.22
C LYS A 169 -6.61 10.61 -1.23
N ILE A 170 -7.30 9.77 -0.47
CA ILE A 170 -6.67 9.02 0.62
C ILE A 170 -5.79 7.87 0.12
N ASN A 171 -6.18 7.18 -0.96
CA ASN A 171 -5.43 6.02 -1.45
C ASN A 171 -4.28 6.38 -2.40
N ILE A 172 -4.36 7.52 -3.10
CA ILE A 172 -3.37 7.92 -4.12
C ILE A 172 -2.66 9.23 -3.73
N GLY A 173 -3.43 10.32 -3.60
CA GLY A 173 -2.88 11.66 -3.43
C GLY A 173 -2.10 11.83 -2.12
N VAL A 174 -2.69 11.39 -1.01
CA VAL A 174 -2.09 11.46 0.33
C VAL A 174 -0.75 10.73 0.40
N PRO A 175 -0.64 9.44 0.02
CA PRO A 175 0.66 8.77 -0.02
C PRO A 175 1.70 9.51 -0.85
N ALA A 176 1.32 10.01 -2.04
CA ALA A 176 2.24 10.74 -2.91
C ALA A 176 2.75 12.05 -2.28
N LEU A 177 1.89 12.79 -1.58
CA LEU A 177 2.28 14.01 -0.87
C LEU A 177 3.18 13.72 0.34
N ILE A 178 2.87 12.69 1.13
CA ILE A 178 3.70 12.32 2.29
C ILE A 178 5.07 11.79 1.82
N ASP A 179 5.10 11.01 0.74
CA ASP A 179 6.33 10.54 0.11
C ASP A 179 7.21 11.74 -0.30
N ARG A 180 6.62 12.77 -0.93
CA ARG A 180 7.33 14.00 -1.32
C ARG A 180 7.94 14.73 -0.12
N ILE A 181 7.27 14.72 1.04
CA ILE A 181 7.74 15.36 2.28
C ILE A 181 8.89 14.56 2.90
N VAL A 182 8.74 13.24 3.00
CA VAL A 182 9.68 12.38 3.74
C VAL A 182 10.93 12.02 2.92
N LEU A 183 10.79 11.85 1.61
CA LEU A 183 11.86 11.34 0.75
C LEU A 183 13.15 12.17 0.77
N PRO A 184 13.13 13.52 0.75
CA PRO A 184 14.35 14.33 0.76
C PRO A 184 15.28 14.03 1.95
N GLN A 185 14.71 13.88 3.16
CA GLN A 185 15.49 13.57 4.36
C GLN A 185 16.02 12.13 4.37
N MET A 186 15.33 11.17 3.75
CA MET A 186 15.84 9.80 3.60
C MET A 186 16.98 9.74 2.58
N LEU A 187 16.87 10.47 1.46
CA LEU A 187 17.89 10.54 0.42
C LEU A 187 19.18 11.18 0.93
N SER A 188 19.08 12.28 1.69
CA SER A 188 20.26 12.97 2.24
C SER A 188 21.09 12.07 3.15
N ARG A 189 20.44 11.19 3.92
CA ARG A 189 21.08 10.19 4.80
C ARG A 189 21.42 8.88 4.10
N LYS A 190 21.00 8.71 2.83
CA LYS A 190 21.06 7.46 2.06
C LYS A 190 20.45 6.26 2.80
N LYS A 191 19.42 6.53 3.61
CA LYS A 191 18.84 5.53 4.50
C LYS A 191 17.39 5.86 4.85
N GLY A 192 16.52 4.88 4.64
CA GLY A 192 15.10 4.94 4.98
C GLY A 192 14.33 3.81 4.31
N LEU A 193 13.09 3.62 4.74
CA LEU A 193 12.15 2.65 4.17
C LEU A 193 10.79 3.32 3.98
N ILE A 194 10.24 3.22 2.76
CA ILE A 194 8.84 3.58 2.48
C ILE A 194 8.08 2.29 2.17
N MET A 195 6.97 2.08 2.86
CA MET A 195 6.04 0.99 2.64
C MET A 195 4.67 1.56 2.28
N ASN A 196 4.07 1.03 1.21
CA ASN A 196 2.75 1.43 0.74
C ASN A 196 1.77 0.26 0.88
N MET A 197 0.62 0.50 1.52
CA MET A 197 -0.43 -0.50 1.65
C MET A 197 -1.24 -0.63 0.36
N GLY A 198 -0.88 -1.65 -0.43
CA GLY A 198 -1.62 -2.07 -1.62
C GLY A 198 -2.74 -3.07 -1.33
N SER A 199 -3.20 -3.74 -2.39
CA SER A 199 -4.21 -4.81 -2.31
C SER A 199 -4.02 -5.80 -3.46
N ALA A 200 -4.51 -7.03 -3.31
CA ALA A 200 -4.60 -7.98 -4.43
C ALA A 200 -5.49 -7.43 -5.58
N SER A 201 -6.46 -6.56 -5.26
CA SER A 201 -7.34 -5.91 -6.23
C SER A 201 -6.61 -4.97 -7.20
N ALA A 202 -5.40 -4.54 -6.88
CA ALA A 202 -4.52 -3.78 -7.78
C ALA A 202 -4.10 -4.59 -9.01
N LYS A 203 -3.97 -5.92 -8.85
CA LYS A 203 -3.53 -6.84 -9.90
C LYS A 203 -4.69 -7.57 -10.57
N THR A 204 -5.70 -7.90 -9.79
CA THR A 204 -6.90 -8.61 -10.27
C THR A 204 -8.10 -7.72 -9.99
N PRO A 205 -8.56 -6.91 -10.97
CA PRO A 205 -9.68 -6.03 -10.79
C PRO A 205 -10.90 -6.79 -10.30
N VAL A 206 -11.55 -6.26 -9.26
CA VAL A 206 -12.77 -6.81 -8.69
C VAL A 206 -13.91 -5.92 -9.14
N GLY A 207 -14.83 -6.43 -9.97
CA GLY A 207 -15.94 -5.64 -10.52
C GLY A 207 -16.87 -5.03 -9.47
N ALA A 208 -16.85 -5.57 -8.24
CA ALA A 208 -17.58 -5.01 -7.10
C ALA A 208 -16.95 -3.74 -6.51
N LEU A 209 -15.67 -3.47 -6.83
CA LEU A 209 -14.80 -2.47 -6.22
C LEU A 209 -13.95 -1.72 -7.29
N PRO A 210 -14.54 -1.19 -8.38
CA PRO A 210 -13.80 -0.71 -9.55
C PRO A 210 -12.79 0.40 -9.22
N LEU A 211 -13.19 1.42 -8.45
CA LEU A 211 -12.32 2.56 -8.11
C LEU A 211 -11.30 2.17 -7.04
N TYR A 212 -11.72 1.39 -6.03
CA TYR A 212 -10.79 0.89 -5.02
C TYR A 212 -9.66 0.07 -5.65
N GLY A 213 -9.99 -0.88 -6.53
CA GLY A 213 -9.02 -1.68 -7.27
C GLY A 213 -8.06 -0.82 -8.08
N ALA A 214 -8.57 0.21 -8.77
CA ALA A 214 -7.75 1.15 -9.52
C ALA A 214 -6.87 2.07 -8.65
N SER A 215 -7.23 2.28 -7.38
CA SER A 215 -6.51 3.17 -6.46
C SER A 215 -5.41 2.48 -5.63
N LYS A 216 -5.21 1.17 -5.82
CA LYS A 216 -4.27 0.34 -5.04
C LYS A 216 -3.15 -0.21 -5.90
#